data_AF-A0A2V6BI04-F1
#
_entry.id   AF-A0A2V6BI04-F1
#
_cell.length_a   1.000
_cell.length_b   1.000
_cell.length_c   1.000
_cell.angle_alpha   90.00
_cell.angle_beta   90.00
_cell.angle_gamma   90.00
#
_symmetry.space_group_name_H-M   'P 1'
#
loop_
_entity.id
_entity.type
_entity.pdbx_description
1 polymer ?
#
loop_
_entity_poly.entity_id
_entity_poly.type
_entity_poly.pdbx_seq_one_letter_code
_entity_poly.pdbx_strand_id
1 'polypeptide(L)'
;TIVADEEQTTVLSRALAILGGCRHIKPTIYTDKELQFVSEQDATGITAYRQQLESLLDGHQIHSLPHEEIISKLDQVGEMFRVLLIKTNMRIPYTSVFFELGCGYWDAEPENRLRVAMRSKSQRPNAAKRKRR
;
A
#
# COMPACT_ATOMS: atom_id res chain seq x y z
N THR A 1 -15.68 -8.72 3.72
CA THR A 1 -14.66 -9.55 4.39
C THR A 1 -14.69 -10.94 3.84
N ILE A 2 -13.53 -11.57 3.69
CA ILE A 2 -13.36 -12.98 3.31
C ILE A 2 -12.59 -13.68 4.43
N VAL A 3 -12.91 -14.94 4.69
CA VAL A 3 -12.18 -15.79 5.65
C VAL A 3 -11.38 -16.82 4.85
N ALA A 4 -10.10 -16.93 5.15
CA ALA A 4 -9.21 -17.95 4.61
C ALA A 4 -8.79 -18.88 5.76
N ASP A 5 -9.07 -20.17 5.61
CA ASP A 5 -8.69 -21.21 6.58
C ASP A 5 -7.23 -21.63 6.39
N GLU A 6 -6.34 -20.64 6.37
CA GLU A 6 -4.91 -20.79 6.11
C GLU A 6 -4.09 -19.84 6.99
N GLU A 7 -2.79 -20.13 7.13
CA GLU A 7 -1.84 -19.26 7.82
C GLU A 7 -1.66 -17.93 7.10
N GLN A 8 -1.43 -16.86 7.88
CA GLN A 8 -1.31 -15.50 7.33
C GLN A 8 -0.21 -15.39 6.26
N THR A 9 0.94 -16.05 6.47
CA THR A 9 2.07 -15.99 5.54
C THR A 9 1.76 -16.64 4.19
N THR A 10 0.94 -17.70 4.19
CA THR A 10 0.49 -18.37 2.96
C THR A 10 -0.47 -17.48 2.18
N VAL A 11 -1.43 -16.87 2.89
CA VAL A 11 -2.38 -15.91 2.29
C VAL A 11 -1.65 -14.69 1.75
N LEU A 12 -0.68 -14.17 2.50
CA LEU A 12 0.17 -13.04 2.09
C LEU A 12 0.94 -13.35 0.82
N SER A 13 1.61 -14.51 0.76
CA SER A 13 2.35 -14.94 -0.43
C SER A 13 1.45 -15.03 -1.66
N ARG A 14 0.24 -15.60 -1.52
CA ARG A 14 -0.74 -15.65 -2.62
C ARG A 14 -1.22 -14.28 -3.05
N ALA A 15 -1.49 -13.38 -2.10
CA ALA A 15 -1.89 -12.01 -2.40
C ALA A 15 -0.81 -11.27 -3.18
N LEU A 16 0.46 -11.38 -2.74
CA LEU A 16 1.61 -10.80 -3.45
C LEU A 16 1.76 -11.37 -4.86
N ALA A 17 1.59 -12.67 -5.05
CA ALA A 17 1.63 -13.30 -6.37
C ALA A 17 0.53 -12.78 -7.32
N ILE A 18 -0.70 -12.62 -6.80
CA ILE A 18 -1.82 -12.04 -7.58
C ILE A 18 -1.51 -10.59 -7.96
N LEU A 19 -1.05 -9.78 -7.00
CA LEU A 19 -0.71 -8.38 -7.24
C LEU A 19 0.47 -8.23 -8.21
N GLY A 20 1.47 -9.11 -8.13
CA GLY A 20 2.60 -9.16 -9.06
C GLY A 20 2.19 -9.46 -10.52
N GLY A 21 1.06 -10.14 -10.72
CA GLY A 21 0.46 -10.32 -12.05
C GLY A 21 -0.20 -9.06 -12.63
N CYS A 22 -0.52 -8.08 -11.79
CA CYS A 22 -1.23 -6.86 -12.17
C CYS A 22 -0.26 -5.73 -12.58
N ARG A 23 0.07 -5.64 -13.88
CA ARG A 23 1.00 -4.61 -14.42
C ARG A 23 0.64 -3.15 -14.14
N HIS A 24 -0.63 -2.87 -13.85
CA HIS A 24 -1.14 -1.51 -13.65
C HIS A 24 -1.25 -1.12 -12.17
N ILE A 25 -0.89 -2.02 -11.25
CA ILE A 25 -0.99 -1.80 -9.81
C ILE A 25 0.41 -1.74 -9.23
N LYS A 26 0.65 -0.76 -8.35
CA LYS A 26 1.84 -0.72 -7.49
C LYS A 26 1.37 -0.67 -6.04
N PRO A 27 1.50 -1.77 -5.26
CA PRO A 27 1.08 -1.77 -3.88
C PRO A 27 2.07 -1.01 -3.01
N THR A 28 1.55 -0.14 -2.15
CA THR A 28 2.28 0.36 -0.98
C THR A 28 1.90 -0.52 0.21
N ILE A 29 2.90 -1.10 0.86
CA ILE A 29 2.69 -2.07 1.94
C ILE A 29 2.89 -1.39 3.28
N TYR A 30 1.95 -1.59 4.21
CA TYR A 30 2.08 -1.15 5.59
C TYR A 30 2.03 -2.32 6.56
N THR A 31 2.84 -2.23 7.62
CA THR A 31 2.91 -3.22 8.70
C THR A 31 2.89 -2.51 10.05
N ASP A 32 2.32 -3.16 11.07
CA ASP A 32 2.30 -2.64 12.43
C ASP A 32 3.72 -2.44 12.99
N LYS A 33 3.98 -1.26 13.55
CA LYS A 33 5.29 -0.90 14.14
C LYS A 33 5.54 -1.65 15.44
N GLU A 34 4.50 -1.94 16.19
CA GLU A 34 4.48 -2.70 17.43
C GLU A 34 5.07 -4.11 17.24
N LEU A 35 4.95 -4.67 16.03
CA LEU A 35 5.48 -5.99 15.71
C LEU A 35 6.97 -6.11 16.06
N GLN A 36 7.77 -5.05 15.94
CA GLN A 36 9.21 -5.11 16.27
C GLN A 36 9.52 -5.10 17.78
N PHE A 37 8.55 -4.71 18.62
CA PHE A 37 8.74 -4.51 20.06
C PHE A 37 8.19 -5.64 20.93
N VAL A 38 7.29 -6.46 20.40
CA VAL A 38 6.68 -7.57 21.15
C VAL A 38 7.74 -8.63 21.47
N SER A 39 7.78 -9.16 22.69
CA SER A 39 8.78 -10.19 23.02
C SER A 39 8.28 -11.60 22.65
N GLU A 40 9.21 -12.56 22.52
CA GLU A 40 8.86 -13.98 22.33
C GLU A 40 8.08 -14.57 23.52
N GLN A 41 8.23 -13.95 24.70
CA GLN A 41 7.51 -14.34 25.92
C GLN A 41 6.05 -13.94 25.86
N ASP A 42 5.76 -12.78 25.26
CA ASP A 42 4.39 -12.25 25.12
C ASP A 42 3.66 -12.87 23.92
N ALA A 43 4.41 -13.30 22.90
CA ALA A 43 3.87 -13.95 21.72
C ALA A 43 4.82 -15.01 21.17
N THR A 44 4.56 -16.28 21.51
CA THR A 44 5.37 -17.41 21.02
C THR A 44 5.26 -17.54 19.49
N GLY A 45 6.40 -17.69 18.82
CA GLY A 45 6.52 -17.79 17.37
C GLY A 45 6.74 -16.44 16.67
N ILE A 46 6.74 -15.32 17.38
CA ILE A 46 6.82 -13.99 16.76
C ILE A 46 8.18 -13.72 16.10
N THR A 47 9.28 -14.23 16.67
CA THR A 47 10.61 -14.05 16.08
C THR A 47 10.72 -14.76 14.73
N ALA A 48 10.23 -16.00 14.66
CA ALA A 48 10.18 -16.75 13.40
C ALA A 48 9.24 -16.07 12.38
N TYR A 49 8.09 -15.57 12.83
CA TYR A 49 7.17 -14.83 11.98
C TYR A 49 7.80 -13.56 11.38
N ARG A 50 8.54 -12.77 12.17
CA ARG A 50 9.24 -11.57 11.65
C ARG A 50 10.20 -11.90 10.51
N GLN A 51 11.00 -12.95 10.68
CA GLN A 51 11.95 -13.38 9.66
C GLN A 51 11.23 -13.84 8.39
N GLN A 52 10.13 -14.58 8.53
CA GLN A 52 9.30 -14.98 7.40
C GLN A 52 8.66 -13.77 6.70
N LEU A 53 8.17 -12.80 7.47
CA LEU A 53 7.56 -11.59 6.93
C LEU A 53 8.57 -10.73 6.16
N GLU A 54 9.77 -10.54 6.72
CA GLU A 54 10.87 -9.82 6.05
C GLU A 54 11.24 -10.50 4.74
N SER A 55 11.38 -11.83 4.73
CA SER A 55 11.67 -12.58 3.50
C SER A 55 10.55 -12.51 2.47
N LEU A 56 9.28 -12.49 2.87
CA LEU A 56 8.14 -12.42 1.96
C LEU A 56 7.98 -11.03 1.33
N LEU A 57 8.31 -9.99 2.08
CA LEU A 57 8.17 -8.60 1.65
C LEU A 57 9.45 -8.04 1.01
N ASP A 58 10.51 -8.84 0.88
CA ASP A 58 11.74 -8.42 0.23
C ASP A 58 11.49 -7.84 -1.16
N GLY A 59 12.23 -6.79 -1.51
CA GLY A 59 12.05 -6.03 -2.74
C GLY A 59 10.81 -5.14 -2.82
N HIS A 60 9.95 -5.09 -1.80
CA HIS A 60 8.79 -4.19 -1.76
C HIS A 60 9.07 -2.93 -0.93
N GLN A 61 8.33 -1.86 -1.23
CA GLN A 61 8.34 -0.66 -0.40
C GLN A 61 7.41 -0.87 0.82
N ILE A 62 8.02 -1.08 1.98
CA ILE A 62 7.33 -1.35 3.25
C ILE A 62 7.39 -0.11 4.14
N HIS A 63 6.26 0.24 4.73
CA HIS A 63 6.14 1.30 5.72
C HIS A 63 5.68 0.73 7.06
N SER A 64 6.48 0.93 8.10
CA SER A 64 6.12 0.54 9.46
C SER A 64 5.51 1.73 10.19
N LEU A 65 4.24 1.63 10.57
CA LEU A 65 3.47 2.68 11.26
C LEU A 65 2.81 2.12 12.52
N PRO A 66 2.59 2.92 13.57
CA PRO A 66 1.79 2.50 14.71
C PRO A 66 0.41 2.02 14.28
N HIS A 67 -0.12 1.01 14.98
CA HIS A 67 -1.39 0.37 14.63
C HIS A 67 -2.53 1.39 14.47
N GLU A 68 -2.66 2.33 15.42
CA GLU A 68 -3.72 3.35 15.39
C GLU A 68 -3.62 4.30 14.19
N GLU A 69 -2.41 4.61 13.73
CA GLU A 69 -2.21 5.44 12.54
C GLU A 69 -2.69 4.72 11.28
N ILE A 70 -2.45 3.40 11.20
CA ILE A 70 -2.93 2.59 10.07
C ILE A 70 -4.46 2.52 10.07
N ILE A 71 -5.09 2.31 11.23
CA ILE A 71 -6.56 2.31 11.34
C ILE A 71 -7.14 3.67 10.96
N SER A 72 -6.55 4.76 11.45
CA SER A 72 -6.99 6.12 11.09
C SER A 72 -6.90 6.36 9.58
N LYS A 73 -5.83 5.88 8.95
CA LYS A 73 -5.66 5.94 7.50
C LYS A 73 -6.70 5.08 6.76
N LEU A 74 -7.01 3.88 7.27
CA LEU A 74 -8.05 3.03 6.70
C LEU A 74 -9.43 3.66 6.79
N ASP A 75 -9.76 4.32 7.90
CA ASP A 75 -11.04 5.01 8.07
C ASP A 75 -11.18 6.13 7.02
N GLN A 76 -10.14 6.95 6.85
CA GLN A 76 -10.12 8.01 5.85
C GLN A 76 -10.21 7.49 4.41
N VAL A 77 -9.43 6.45 4.09
CA VAL A 77 -9.41 5.86 2.74
C VAL A 77 -10.71 5.09 2.47
N GLY A 78 -11.32 4.48 3.48
CA GLY A 78 -12.56 3.74 3.39
C GLY A 78 -13.77 4.58 2.97
N GLU A 79 -13.71 5.90 3.15
CA GLU A 79 -14.76 6.81 2.66
C GLU A 79 -14.82 6.85 1.12
N MET A 80 -13.68 6.67 0.45
CA MET A 80 -13.55 6.81 -1.01
C MET A 80 -13.28 5.49 -1.74
N PHE A 81 -12.76 4.48 -1.03
CA PHE A 81 -12.29 3.23 -1.61
C PHE A 81 -12.95 2.01 -1.00
N ARG A 82 -12.98 0.92 -1.76
CA ARG A 82 -13.44 -0.38 -1.26
C ARG A 82 -12.33 -1.06 -0.50
N VAL A 83 -12.58 -1.36 0.78
CA VAL A 83 -11.64 -2.12 1.62
C VAL A 83 -12.02 -3.60 1.59
N LEU A 84 -11.06 -4.46 1.24
CA LEU A 84 -11.17 -5.91 1.37
C LEU A 84 -10.38 -6.36 2.60
N LEU A 85 -11.08 -6.91 3.59
CA LEU A 85 -10.47 -7.54 4.74
C LEU A 85 -10.40 -9.06 4.54
N ILE A 86 -9.21 -9.64 4.65
CA ILE A 86 -8.97 -11.09 4.59
C ILE A 86 -8.56 -11.55 5.99
N LYS A 87 -9.40 -12.38 6.62
CA LYS A 87 -9.13 -12.98 7.94
C LYS A 87 -8.47 -14.34 7.75
N THR A 88 -7.44 -14.62 8.55
CA THR A 88 -6.62 -15.84 8.50
C THR A 88 -6.63 -16.53 9.86
N ASN A 89 -5.98 -17.68 9.97
CA ASN A 89 -5.88 -18.42 11.23
C ASN A 89 -4.82 -17.89 12.21
N MET A 90 -4.13 -16.80 11.85
CA MET A 90 -3.04 -16.23 12.64
C MET A 90 -3.51 -15.72 14.00
N ARG A 91 -2.74 -16.04 15.04
CA ARG A 91 -3.05 -15.72 16.44
C ARG A 91 -2.00 -14.84 17.12
N ILE A 92 -0.91 -14.52 16.42
CA ILE A 92 0.12 -13.60 16.90
C ILE A 92 -0.40 -12.17 16.70
N PRO A 93 -0.22 -11.26 17.68
CA PRO A 93 -0.66 -9.87 17.55
C PRO A 93 0.21 -9.09 16.54
N TYR A 94 -0.34 -8.01 15.99
CA TYR A 94 0.36 -7.09 15.10
C TYR A 94 0.91 -7.75 13.81
N THR A 95 0.26 -8.82 13.35
CA THR A 95 0.59 -9.52 12.10
C THR A 95 -0.29 -9.11 10.93
N SER A 96 -0.99 -7.97 11.04
CA SER A 96 -1.78 -7.46 9.93
C SER A 96 -0.86 -6.81 8.90
N VAL A 97 -1.13 -7.08 7.62
CA VAL A 97 -0.42 -6.47 6.50
C VAL A 97 -1.45 -5.75 5.65
N PHE A 98 -1.17 -4.49 5.35
CA PHE A 98 -2.10 -3.61 4.67
C PHE A 98 -1.55 -3.24 3.30
N PHE A 99 -2.41 -3.31 2.29
CA PHE A 99 -2.07 -3.02 0.91
C PHE A 99 -2.87 -1.81 0.45
N GLU A 100 -2.20 -0.71 0.17
CA GLU A 100 -2.78 0.41 -0.56
C GLU A 100 -2.48 0.21 -2.05
N LEU A 101 -3.52 -0.01 -2.86
CA LEU A 101 -3.38 -0.34 -4.28
C LEU A 101 -3.38 0.93 -5.12
N GLY A 102 -2.19 1.44 -5.43
CA GLY A 102 -2.00 2.62 -6.28
C GLY A 102 -1.85 2.30 -7.77
N CYS A 103 -1.89 3.35 -8.61
CA CYS A 103 -1.62 3.26 -10.04
C CYS A 103 -0.13 3.00 -10.31
N GLY A 104 0.19 1.84 -10.88
CA GLY A 104 1.58 1.45 -11.20
C GLY A 104 2.13 1.99 -12.52
N TYR A 105 1.27 2.39 -13.46
CA TYR A 105 1.67 2.87 -14.79
C TYR A 105 1.82 4.39 -14.90
N TRP A 106 1.43 5.13 -13.86
CA TRP A 106 1.45 6.58 -13.82
C TRP A 106 1.87 7.04 -12.43
N ASP A 107 3.17 7.22 -12.25
CA ASP A 107 3.81 7.60 -11.00
C ASP A 107 3.99 9.12 -10.89
N ALA A 108 4.65 9.57 -9.82
CA ALA A 108 4.75 10.98 -9.48
C ALA A 108 5.50 11.81 -10.53
N GLU A 109 6.45 11.22 -11.25
CA GLU A 109 7.32 11.95 -12.17
C GLU A 109 6.61 12.32 -13.50
N PRO A 110 5.95 11.40 -14.24
CA PRO A 110 5.07 11.74 -15.36
C PRO A 110 3.96 12.70 -14.95
N GLU A 111 3.35 12.51 -13.79
CA GLU A 111 2.31 13.40 -13.28
C GLU A 111 2.85 14.82 -13.08
N ASN A 112 4.01 14.98 -12.45
CA ASN A 112 4.62 16.29 -12.25
C ASN A 112 4.95 16.97 -13.60
N ARG A 113 5.53 16.22 -14.55
CA ARG A 113 5.78 16.73 -15.91
C ARG A 113 4.49 17.20 -16.59
N LEU A 114 3.41 16.43 -16.45
CA LEU A 114 2.09 16.80 -16.96
C LEU A 114 1.58 18.09 -16.31
N ARG A 115 1.64 18.21 -14.97
CA ARG A 115 1.19 19.42 -14.25
C ARG A 115 1.96 20.66 -14.66
N VAL A 116 3.28 20.54 -14.83
CA VAL A 116 4.13 21.64 -15.34
C VAL A 116 3.72 22.02 -16.77
N ALA A 117 3.49 21.04 -17.65
CA ALA A 117 3.05 21.29 -19.03
C ALA A 117 1.64 21.92 -19.11
N MET A 118 0.73 21.57 -18.21
CA MET A 118 -0.60 22.17 -18.13
C MET A 118 -0.53 23.65 -17.69
N ARG A 119 0.29 23.95 -16.67
CA ARG A 119 0.50 25.32 -16.19
C ARG A 119 1.10 26.21 -17.27
N SER A 120 2.10 25.71 -18.01
CA SER A 120 2.74 26.46 -19.09
C SER A 120 1.82 26.70 -20.31
N LYS A 121 0.93 25.75 -20.64
CA LYS A 121 -0.10 25.95 -21.69
C LYS A 121 -1.18 26.95 -21.26
N SER A 122 -1.58 26.96 -19.99
CA SER A 122 -2.55 27.93 -19.45
C SER A 122 -2.01 29.35 -19.40
N GLN A 123 -0.69 29.53 -19.37
CA GLN A 123 -0.02 30.84 -19.33
C GLN A 123 0.30 31.43 -20.70
N ARG A 124 0.07 30.72 -21.82
CA ARG A 124 0.14 31.33 -23.16
C ARG A 124 -1.11 32.20 -23.36
N PRO A 125 -1.02 33.54 -23.31
CA PRO A 125 -2.16 34.36 -23.67
C PRO A 125 -2.41 34.19 -25.17
N ASN A 126 -3.66 34.37 -25.56
CA ASN A 126 -4.20 34.33 -26.91
C ASN A 126 -3.54 35.39 -27.84
N ALA A 127 -2.25 35.27 -28.15
CA ALA A 127 -1.50 36.23 -28.96
C ALA A 127 -1.89 36.20 -30.45
N ALA A 128 -2.75 35.27 -30.87
CA ALA A 128 -3.17 35.10 -32.26
C ALA A 128 -4.44 35.88 -32.67
N LYS A 129 -5.07 36.67 -31.79
CA LYS A 129 -6.32 37.40 -32.12
C LYS A 129 -6.20 38.90 -32.36
N ARG A 130 -4.99 39.47 -32.51
CA ARG A 130 -4.82 40.92 -32.70
C ARG A 130 -3.95 41.27 -33.92
N LYS A 131 -4.32 40.74 -35.09
CA LYS A 131 -3.88 41.24 -36.41
C LYS A 131 -5.04 41.08 -37.40
N ARG A 132 -6.09 41.88 -37.23
CA ARG A 132 -7.12 42.17 -38.25
C ARG A 132 -8.07 43.23 -37.68
N ARG A 133 -7.68 44.49 -37.83
CA ARG A 133 -8.48 45.62 -38.30
C ARG A 133 -7.67 46.89 -38.20
#